data_AF-A0AB39DND1-F1
#
_entry.id   AF-A0AB39DND1-F1
#
_cell.length_a   1.000
_cell.length_b   1.000
_cell.length_c   1.000
_cell.angle_alpha   90.00
_cell.angle_beta   90.00
_cell.angle_gamma   90.00
#
_symmetry.space_group_name_H-M   'P 1'
#
loop_
_entity.id
_entity.type
_entity.pdbx_description
1 polymer ?
#
loop_
_entity_poly.entity_id
_entity_poly.type
_entity_poly.pdbx_seq_one_letter_code
_entity_poly.pdbx_strand_id
1 'polypeptide(L)'
;MNYYPHHIGDYLKDTAHLTMIEDGAYRRLIDLYYLHEKPLPAEKRQVYRLARAASTAERGAVDTILDEYFTLTDDGWTHRRCDAEVAKSREKSEKARTSAASRWQAKTHSDGNANASGKNANAYANAQETHGRTHSDGNAYPITNNQEPIQKNPPNPPGGESPAKKPRERKPRIQLKTFIDQCMQAGEKPISGYQPLLTYVENTGLPMDFVQIAWDVFKREFLPPGEHASRLQADWRRHFLNYVEKGYYRLWYAKQTDDGPIYELSTQGIQAQASLRKEAA
;
A
#
# COMPACT_ATOMS: atom_id res chain seq x y z
N MET A 1 6.23 12.68 12.88
CA MET A 1 5.69 11.62 11.99
C MET A 1 5.66 10.28 12.73
N ASN A 2 4.56 9.51 12.68
CA ASN A 2 4.45 8.26 13.46
C ASN A 2 4.97 7.01 12.72
N TYR A 3 5.20 7.10 11.41
CA TYR A 3 5.67 6.01 10.56
C TYR A 3 6.44 6.57 9.36
N TYR A 4 7.58 5.98 9.03
CA TYR A 4 8.31 6.21 7.78
C TYR A 4 8.79 4.87 7.20
N PRO A 5 8.85 4.72 5.87
CA PRO A 5 9.38 3.50 5.26
C PRO A 5 10.90 3.42 5.45
N HIS A 6 11.37 2.34 6.07
CA HIS A 6 12.79 2.06 6.22
C HIS A 6 13.24 1.02 5.20
N HIS A 7 13.92 1.47 4.14
CA HIS A 7 14.42 0.62 3.07
C HIS A 7 15.78 0.01 3.44
N ILE A 8 15.78 -1.25 3.88
CA ILE A 8 16.98 -1.94 4.39
C ILE A 8 18.10 -1.99 3.33
N GLY A 9 17.76 -2.25 2.06
CA GLY A 9 18.75 -2.32 0.99
C GLY A 9 19.46 -1.00 0.71
N ASP A 10 18.71 0.11 0.66
CA ASP A 10 19.28 1.45 0.50
C ASP A 10 20.11 1.82 1.73
N TYR A 11 19.60 1.52 2.92
CA TYR A 11 20.29 1.79 4.18
C TYR A 11 21.65 1.11 4.22
N LEU A 12 21.69 -0.21 4.03
CA LEU A 12 22.95 -0.96 4.05
C LEU A 12 23.91 -0.51 2.95
N LYS A 13 23.39 -0.15 1.77
CA LYS A 13 24.24 0.36 0.68
C LYS A 13 24.91 1.68 1.06
N ASP A 14 24.17 2.58 1.70
CA ASP A 14 24.64 3.93 2.03
C ASP A 14 25.44 3.95 3.34
N THR A 15 25.23 3.00 4.27
CA THR A 15 25.87 3.01 5.60
C THR A 15 26.87 1.88 5.86
N ALA A 16 27.15 1.00 4.89
CA ALA A 16 28.01 -0.18 5.09
C ALA A 16 29.44 0.13 5.57
N HIS A 17 29.95 1.33 5.33
CA HIS A 17 31.29 1.76 5.76
C HIS A 17 31.33 2.32 7.18
N LEU A 18 30.16 2.59 7.79
CA LEU A 18 30.09 3.15 9.12
C LEU A 18 30.49 2.10 10.18
N THR A 19 31.21 2.55 11.21
CA THR A 19 31.43 1.74 12.41
C THR A 19 30.11 1.51 13.16
N MET A 20 30.08 0.53 14.06
CA MET A 20 28.89 0.24 14.87
C MET A 20 28.35 1.46 15.65
N ILE A 21 29.25 2.35 16.11
CA ILE A 21 28.85 3.55 16.85
C ILE A 21 28.31 4.61 15.89
N GLU A 22 28.91 4.77 14.72
CA GLU A 22 28.46 5.70 13.67
C GLU A 22 27.12 5.28 13.06
N ASP A 23 26.92 4.00 12.80
CA ASP A 23 25.63 3.46 12.33
C ASP A 23 24.52 3.70 13.38
N GLY A 24 24.83 3.47 14.66
CA GLY A 24 23.94 3.80 15.77
C GLY A 24 23.63 5.30 15.86
N ALA A 25 24.64 6.16 15.73
CA ALA A 25 24.47 7.61 15.71
C ALA A 25 23.59 8.05 14.53
N TYR A 26 23.88 7.56 13.32
CA TYR A 26 23.08 7.81 12.12
C TYR A 26 21.62 7.45 12.34
N ARG A 27 21.34 6.24 12.83
CA ARG A 27 19.97 5.80 13.11
C ARG A 27 19.26 6.73 14.09
N ARG A 28 19.93 7.13 15.18
CA ARG A 28 19.36 8.05 16.19
C ARG A 28 19.05 9.43 15.61
N LEU A 29 19.95 10.00 14.82
CA LEU A 29 19.74 11.32 14.21
C LEU A 29 18.58 11.30 13.21
N ILE A 30 18.48 10.26 12.39
CA ILE A 30 17.37 10.07 11.45
C ILE A 30 16.03 9.91 12.20
N ASP A 31 15.99 9.10 13.25
CA ASP A 31 14.79 8.91 14.09
C ASP A 31 14.33 10.25 14.71
N LEU A 32 15.26 11.05 15.24
CA LEU A 32 14.97 12.38 15.79
C LEU A 32 14.41 13.33 14.73
N TYR A 33 14.98 13.31 13.53
CA TYR A 33 14.53 14.14 12.42
C TYR A 33 13.08 13.84 12.05
N TYR A 34 12.71 12.56 11.93
CA TYR A 34 11.34 12.16 11.61
C TYR A 34 10.36 12.34 12.78
N LEU A 35 10.83 12.18 14.01
CA LEU A 35 10.03 12.40 15.21
C LEU A 35 9.55 13.86 15.26
N HIS A 36 10.48 14.81 15.06
CA HIS A 36 10.19 16.24 15.15
C HIS A 36 9.77 16.88 13.82
N GLU A 37 10.03 16.22 12.69
CA GLU A 37 9.80 16.74 11.33
C GLU A 37 10.42 18.13 11.11
N LYS A 38 11.59 18.35 11.72
CA LYS A 38 12.33 19.62 11.72
C LYS A 38 13.84 19.35 11.66
N PRO A 39 14.63 20.31 11.15
CA PRO A 39 16.09 20.26 11.22
C PRO A 39 16.57 20.04 12.66
N LEU A 40 17.71 19.37 12.81
CA LEU A 40 18.34 19.21 14.13
C LEU A 40 18.96 20.56 14.55
N PRO A 41 19.07 20.85 15.86
CA PRO A 41 19.62 22.12 16.33
C PRO A 41 21.02 22.41 15.76
N ALA A 42 21.28 23.64 15.34
CA ALA A 42 22.60 24.07 14.84
C ALA A 42 23.73 23.82 15.87
N GLU A 43 23.43 24.00 17.16
CA GLU A 43 24.38 23.76 18.25
C GLU A 43 24.60 22.25 18.48
N LYS A 44 25.79 21.76 18.10
CA LYS A 44 26.19 20.35 18.26
C LYS A 44 25.96 19.78 19.67
N ARG A 45 26.16 20.59 20.72
CA ARG A 45 25.91 20.17 22.12
C ARG A 45 24.47 19.72 22.36
N GLN A 46 23.50 20.37 21.72
CA GLN A 46 22.09 19.97 21.81
C GLN A 46 21.85 18.68 21.05
N VAL A 47 22.46 18.53 19.87
CA VAL A 47 22.40 17.30 19.08
C VAL A 47 22.94 16.11 19.86
N TYR A 48 24.08 16.24 20.54
CA TYR A 48 24.63 15.17 21.38
C TYR A 48 23.66 14.73 22.47
N ARG A 49 23.00 15.70 23.14
CA ARG A 49 22.03 15.40 24.19
C ARG A 49 20.80 14.66 23.64
N LEU A 50 20.29 15.09 22.49
CA LEU A 50 19.15 14.45 21.83
C LEU A 50 19.50 13.04 21.33
N ALA A 51 20.67 12.87 20.73
CA ALA A 51 21.19 11.59 20.25
C ALA A 51 21.63 10.65 21.37
N ARG A 52 21.68 11.13 22.63
CA ARG A 52 22.19 10.44 23.82
C ARG A 52 23.69 10.08 23.73
N ALA A 53 24.46 10.87 22.98
CA ALA A 53 25.91 10.73 22.88
C ALA A 53 26.61 11.29 24.13
N ALA A 54 26.84 10.43 25.12
CA ALA A 54 27.40 10.81 26.41
C ALA A 54 28.94 10.83 26.39
N SER A 55 29.54 9.79 25.82
CA SER A 55 30.98 9.57 25.72
C SER A 55 31.63 10.34 24.58
N THR A 56 32.95 10.54 24.65
CA THR A 56 33.72 11.20 23.60
C THR A 56 33.64 10.45 22.26
N ALA A 57 33.63 9.11 22.30
CA ALA A 57 33.51 8.29 21.09
C ALA A 57 32.15 8.46 20.41
N GLU A 58 31.05 8.46 21.19
CA GLU A 58 29.70 8.69 20.64
C GLU A 58 29.55 10.10 20.07
N ARG A 59 30.15 11.12 20.70
CA ARG A 59 30.12 12.50 20.18
C ARG A 59 30.91 12.61 18.87
N GLY A 60 32.09 11.98 18.80
CA GLY A 60 32.87 11.89 17.57
C GLY A 60 32.10 11.20 16.44
N ALA A 61 31.39 10.11 16.74
CA ALA A 61 30.51 9.46 15.77
C ALA A 61 29.37 10.37 15.29
N VAL A 62 28.71 11.11 16.20
CA VAL A 62 27.69 12.11 15.82
C VAL A 62 28.29 13.18 14.92
N ASP A 63 29.51 13.65 15.21
CA ASP A 63 30.19 14.64 14.37
C ASP A 63 30.46 14.11 12.96
N THR A 64 31.03 12.91 12.82
CA THR A 64 31.25 12.26 11.52
C THR A 64 29.94 12.19 10.72
N ILE A 65 28.86 11.78 11.36
CA ILE A 65 27.57 11.63 10.68
C ILE A 65 26.97 12.98 10.28
N LEU A 66 27.05 13.99 11.13
CA LEU A 66 26.58 15.34 10.79
C LEU A 66 27.34 15.90 9.59
N ASP A 67 28.65 15.70 9.56
CA ASP A 67 29.51 16.22 8.50
C ASP A 67 29.30 15.45 7.17
N GLU A 68 28.99 14.15 7.21
CA GLU A 68 28.79 13.32 6.01
C GLU A 68 27.37 13.37 5.43
N TYR A 69 26.33 13.32 6.28
CA TYR A 69 24.95 13.12 5.83
C TYR A 69 24.06 14.36 5.97
N PHE A 70 24.46 15.34 6.78
CA PHE A 70 23.67 16.53 7.05
C PHE A 70 24.29 17.77 6.43
N THR A 71 23.49 18.83 6.29
CA THR A 71 23.96 20.14 5.84
C THR A 71 23.53 21.17 6.86
N LEU A 72 24.50 21.90 7.41
CA LEU A 72 24.23 23.01 8.32
C LEU A 72 23.65 24.19 7.52
N THR A 73 22.48 24.64 7.94
CA THR A 73 21.75 25.80 7.40
C THR A 73 21.39 26.75 8.53
N ASP A 74 20.82 27.91 8.21
CA ASP A 74 20.37 28.88 9.21
C ASP A 74 19.32 28.30 10.18
N ASP A 75 18.52 27.34 9.72
CA ASP A 75 17.50 26.65 10.51
C ASP A 75 18.06 25.46 11.33
N GLY A 76 19.33 25.10 11.13
CA GLY A 76 19.98 23.94 11.75
C GLY A 76 20.49 22.90 10.76
N TRP A 77 20.75 21.69 11.23
CA TRP A 77 21.23 20.58 10.41
C TRP A 77 20.07 19.91 9.68
N THR A 78 20.08 20.02 8.36
CA THR A 78 19.05 19.50 7.45
C THR A 78 19.50 18.19 6.82
N HIS A 79 18.53 17.36 6.42
CA HIS A 79 18.81 16.09 5.74
C HIS A 79 17.89 15.93 4.53
N ARG A 80 18.46 16.05 3.34
CA ARG A 80 17.74 16.11 2.05
C ARG A 80 16.70 15.00 1.87
N ARG A 81 17.04 13.75 2.21
CA ARG A 81 16.11 12.61 2.09
C ARG A 81 14.94 12.72 3.06
N CYS A 82 15.21 13.18 4.28
CA CYS A 82 14.19 13.31 5.32
C CYS A 82 13.22 14.43 4.97
N ASP A 83 13.74 15.57 4.50
CA ASP A 83 12.91 16.69 4.05
C ASP A 83 11.98 16.30 2.89
N ALA A 84 12.50 15.56 1.92
CA ALA A 84 11.71 15.05 0.80
C ALA A 84 10.56 14.13 1.27
N GLU A 85 10.81 13.24 2.24
CA GLU A 85 9.78 12.34 2.77
C GLU A 85 8.77 13.07 3.68
N VAL A 86 9.22 14.03 4.50
CA VAL A 86 8.34 14.88 5.31
C VAL A 86 7.42 15.71 4.40
N ALA A 87 7.94 16.31 3.33
CA ALA A 87 7.14 17.06 2.36
C ALA A 87 6.06 16.21 1.71
N LYS A 88 6.40 14.99 1.24
CA LYS A 88 5.42 14.04 0.68
C LYS A 88 4.35 13.64 1.70
N SER A 89 4.75 13.40 2.94
CA SER A 89 3.82 13.03 4.03
C SER A 89 2.82 14.15 4.34
N ARG A 90 3.31 15.40 4.39
CA ARG A 90 2.49 16.59 4.61
C ARG A 90 1.51 16.81 3.46
N GLU A 91 1.96 16.73 2.22
CA GLU A 91 1.10 16.87 1.03
C GLU A 91 -0.04 15.85 1.04
N LYS A 92 0.25 14.59 1.37
CA LYS A 92 -0.77 13.53 1.47
C LYS A 92 -1.77 13.82 2.60
N SER A 93 -1.28 14.27 3.75
CA SER A 93 -2.12 14.60 4.92
C SER A 93 -3.02 15.80 4.64
N GLU A 94 -2.52 16.83 3.95
CA GLU A 94 -3.29 17.99 3.55
C GLU A 94 -4.38 17.65 2.53
N LYS A 95 -4.06 16.87 1.50
CA LYS A 95 -5.05 16.37 0.53
C LYS A 95 -6.16 15.55 1.21
N ALA A 96 -5.81 14.72 2.19
CA ALA A 96 -6.77 13.97 2.98
C ALA A 96 -7.64 14.90 3.86
N ARG A 97 -7.04 15.91 4.49
CA ARG A 97 -7.77 16.92 5.28
C ARG A 97 -8.73 17.73 4.43
N THR A 98 -8.29 18.20 3.26
CA THR A 98 -9.14 18.99 2.35
C THR A 98 -10.29 18.15 1.81
N SER A 99 -10.03 16.90 1.39
CA SER A 99 -11.12 16.01 0.95
C SER A 99 -12.10 15.67 2.07
N ALA A 100 -11.63 15.49 3.31
CA ALA A 100 -12.49 15.35 4.47
C ALA A 100 -13.32 16.63 4.72
N ALA A 101 -12.71 17.81 4.72
CA ALA A 101 -13.42 19.08 4.92
C ALA A 101 -14.50 19.32 3.87
N SER A 102 -14.21 19.05 2.58
CA SER A 102 -15.20 19.14 1.50
C SER A 102 -16.39 18.19 1.69
N ARG A 103 -16.17 16.98 2.25
CA ARG A 103 -17.26 16.05 2.58
C ARG A 103 -18.19 16.58 3.67
N TRP A 104 -17.66 17.34 4.64
CA TRP A 104 -18.48 17.94 5.71
C TRP A 104 -19.16 19.24 5.27
N GLN A 105 -18.51 20.06 4.44
CA GLN A 105 -19.10 21.28 3.88
C GLN A 105 -20.18 21.00 2.82
N ALA A 106 -20.09 19.89 2.08
CA ALA A 106 -21.15 19.47 1.16
C ALA A 106 -22.45 19.07 1.88
N LYS A 107 -22.42 18.82 3.20
CA LYS A 107 -23.63 18.58 4.00
C LYS A 107 -24.31 19.86 4.49
N THR A 108 -23.67 21.03 4.40
CA THR A 108 -24.25 22.31 4.88
C THR A 108 -24.95 23.12 3.77
N HIS A 109 -24.89 22.68 2.51
CA HIS A 109 -25.61 23.29 1.39
C HIS A 109 -26.40 22.26 0.58
N SER A 110 -27.31 21.57 1.26
CA SER A 110 -28.38 20.80 0.64
C SER A 110 -29.71 21.32 1.19
N ASP A 111 -30.11 22.51 0.74
CA ASP A 111 -31.52 22.87 0.77
C ASP A 111 -32.25 22.03 -0.28
N GLY A 112 -33.23 21.25 0.18
CA GLY A 112 -34.26 20.64 -0.68
C GLY A 112 -34.18 19.13 -0.86
N ASN A 113 -34.65 18.36 0.13
CA ASN A 113 -35.97 17.71 0.07
C ASN A 113 -36.07 16.67 1.19
N ALA A 114 -36.89 16.99 2.19
CA ALA A 114 -37.32 16.05 3.21
C ALA A 114 -38.29 15.03 2.59
N ASN A 115 -38.02 13.73 2.75
CA ASN A 115 -39.01 12.71 3.15
C ASN A 115 -38.42 11.31 3.04
N ALA A 116 -38.09 10.69 4.17
CA ALA A 116 -38.42 9.30 4.47
C ALA A 116 -38.07 8.97 5.94
N SER A 117 -39.10 8.99 6.78
CA SER A 117 -39.33 8.25 8.04
C SER A 117 -38.11 7.71 8.80
N GLY A 118 -37.85 8.07 10.06
CA GLY A 118 -38.80 8.11 11.16
C GLY A 118 -38.76 6.78 11.93
N LYS A 119 -37.86 6.72 12.94
CA LYS A 119 -37.68 5.79 14.09
C LYS A 119 -36.17 5.82 14.39
N ASN A 120 -35.62 6.37 15.47
CA ASN A 120 -36.06 6.56 16.84
C ASN A 120 -35.25 7.72 17.47
N ALA A 121 -35.92 8.82 17.83
CA ALA A 121 -35.37 9.82 18.73
C ALA A 121 -36.02 9.63 20.11
N ASN A 122 -35.26 9.08 21.07
CA ASN A 122 -35.22 9.51 22.46
C ASN A 122 -34.41 8.52 23.31
N ALA A 123 -33.24 8.97 23.78
CA ALA A 123 -32.83 8.77 25.17
C ALA A 123 -31.66 9.71 25.48
N TYR A 124 -32.03 10.90 25.94
CA TYR A 124 -31.36 11.75 26.92
C TYR A 124 -29.84 11.80 27.00
N ALA A 125 -29.36 13.03 26.83
CA ALA A 125 -28.10 13.54 27.33
C ALA A 125 -27.88 13.18 28.81
N ASN A 126 -26.77 12.49 29.08
CA ASN A 126 -25.95 12.79 30.24
C ASN A 126 -24.50 12.80 29.78
N ALA A 127 -23.94 14.01 29.73
CA ALA A 127 -22.51 14.23 29.61
C ALA A 127 -21.87 13.88 30.94
N GLN A 128 -20.96 12.89 30.95
CA GLN A 128 -19.69 12.97 31.67
C GLN A 128 -18.82 11.74 31.34
N GLU A 129 -17.59 12.05 30.94
CA GLU A 129 -16.39 11.19 30.98
C GLU A 129 -16.46 9.79 30.34
N THR A 130 -16.07 9.71 29.07
CA THR A 130 -15.25 8.57 28.59
C THR A 130 -14.35 9.01 27.43
N HIS A 131 -13.08 9.20 27.77
CA HIS A 131 -11.86 8.96 26.99
C HIS A 131 -11.99 8.84 25.45
N GLY A 132 -11.27 9.74 24.77
CA GLY A 132 -11.13 9.78 23.32
C GLY A 132 -10.79 8.42 22.70
N ARG A 133 -11.65 7.98 21.79
CA ARG A 133 -11.36 6.91 20.84
C ARG A 133 -11.11 7.54 19.46
N THR A 134 -9.90 8.02 19.25
CA THR A 134 -9.33 8.10 17.91
C THR A 134 -8.97 6.67 17.47
N HIS A 135 -9.93 5.92 16.96
CA HIS A 135 -9.61 4.69 16.23
C HIS A 135 -9.15 5.10 14.82
N SER A 136 -7.88 5.50 14.73
CA SER A 136 -7.12 5.26 13.51
C SER A 136 -6.81 3.76 13.49
N ASP A 137 -7.56 2.98 12.73
CA ASP A 137 -7.17 1.61 12.40
C ASP A 137 -6.00 1.68 11.41
N GLY A 138 -4.84 2.09 11.93
CA GLY A 138 -3.55 1.99 11.29
C GLY A 138 -3.10 0.53 11.37
N ASN A 139 -3.65 -0.30 10.49
CA ASN A 139 -3.13 -1.64 10.28
C ASN A 139 -1.79 -1.51 9.53
N ALA A 140 -0.74 -1.18 10.26
CA ALA A 140 0.64 -1.20 9.76
C ALA A 140 1.10 -2.65 9.69
N TYR A 141 0.63 -3.39 8.67
CA TYR A 141 1.33 -4.60 8.27
C TYR A 141 2.74 -4.19 7.79
N PRO A 142 3.81 -4.83 8.27
CA PRO A 142 5.11 -4.68 7.63
C PRO A 142 4.97 -5.21 6.20
N ILE A 143 5.04 -4.32 5.20
CA ILE A 143 5.25 -4.73 3.81
C ILE A 143 6.71 -5.22 3.76
N THR A 144 6.93 -6.51 4.00
CA THR A 144 8.19 -7.14 3.63
C THR A 144 8.19 -7.23 2.11
N ASN A 145 8.93 -6.33 1.45
CA ASN A 145 9.29 -6.49 0.05
C ASN A 145 10.29 -7.64 -0.04
N ASN A 146 9.79 -8.88 0.01
CA ASN A 146 10.59 -10.07 -0.26
C ASN A 146 10.87 -10.07 -1.76
N GLN A 147 11.99 -9.47 -2.15
CA GLN A 147 12.56 -9.71 -3.46
C GLN A 147 13.03 -11.18 -3.48
N GLU A 148 12.43 -11.99 -4.35
CA GLU A 148 12.98 -13.29 -4.70
C GLU A 148 14.42 -13.12 -5.20
N PRO A 149 15.33 -14.08 -4.92
CA PRO A 149 16.73 -13.95 -5.26
C PRO A 149 16.90 -13.83 -6.78
N ILE A 150 17.42 -12.67 -7.19
CA ILE A 150 17.92 -12.44 -8.54
C ILE A 150 19.04 -13.47 -8.77
N GLN A 151 18.80 -14.47 -9.62
CA GLN A 151 19.88 -15.26 -10.19
C GLN A 151 20.83 -14.29 -10.89
N LYS A 152 21.98 -14.02 -10.28
CA LYS A 152 23.01 -13.17 -10.86
C LYS A 152 23.57 -13.90 -12.08
N ASN A 153 23.29 -13.39 -13.28
CA ASN A 153 24.07 -13.73 -14.46
C ASN A 153 25.56 -13.41 -14.19
N PRO A 154 26.50 -14.23 -14.69
CA PRO A 154 27.92 -13.99 -14.48
C PRO A 154 28.36 -12.64 -15.09
N PRO A 155 29.45 -12.03 -14.57
CA PRO A 155 29.89 -10.71 -14.99
C PRO A 155 30.28 -10.70 -16.48
N ASN A 156 29.74 -9.73 -17.24
CA ASN A 156 30.19 -9.48 -18.60
C ASN A 156 31.64 -8.94 -18.59
N PRO A 157 32.52 -9.39 -19.51
CA PRO A 157 33.88 -8.90 -19.60
C PRO A 157 33.92 -7.41 -20.04
N PRO A 158 34.97 -6.67 -19.66
CA PRO A 158 35.09 -5.24 -19.96
C PRO A 158 35.47 -5.03 -21.43
N GLY A 159 34.58 -4.41 -22.20
CA GLY A 159 34.89 -3.94 -23.56
C GLY A 159 33.90 -4.43 -24.60
N GLY A 160 32.77 -3.73 -24.71
CA GLY A 160 31.82 -3.90 -25.80
C GLY A 160 30.63 -2.98 -25.61
N GLU A 161 30.55 -1.95 -26.45
CA GLU A 161 29.37 -1.06 -26.53
C GLU A 161 28.11 -1.92 -26.65
N SER A 162 27.33 -1.98 -25.58
CA SER A 162 26.03 -2.68 -25.60
C SER A 162 24.99 -1.73 -26.19
N PRO A 163 24.20 -2.18 -27.18
CA PRO A 163 23.21 -1.32 -27.84
C PRO A 163 22.13 -0.88 -26.84
N ALA A 164 21.77 0.40 -26.88
CA ALA A 164 20.78 1.01 -26.00
C ALA A 164 19.47 0.20 -25.97
N LYS A 165 19.07 -0.28 -24.77
CA LYS A 165 17.77 -0.93 -24.57
C LYS A 165 16.66 0.09 -24.84
N LYS A 166 15.83 -0.18 -25.86
CA LYS A 166 14.66 0.66 -26.20
C LYS A 166 13.73 0.79 -24.98
N PRO A 167 13.15 1.98 -24.71
CA PRO A 167 12.18 2.17 -23.63
C PRO A 167 10.98 1.23 -23.83
N ARG A 168 10.59 0.48 -22.79
CA ARG A 168 9.35 -0.32 -22.81
C ARG A 168 8.15 0.63 -22.76
N GLU A 169 7.28 0.59 -23.76
CA GLU A 169 6.02 1.33 -23.76
C GLU A 169 5.17 0.94 -22.55
N ARG A 170 4.70 1.94 -21.80
CA ARG A 170 3.85 1.73 -20.61
C ARG A 170 2.41 1.51 -21.09
N LYS A 171 1.83 0.35 -20.78
CA LYS A 171 0.40 0.07 -21.05
C LYS A 171 -0.49 1.13 -20.39
N PRO A 172 -1.49 1.67 -21.09
CA PRO A 172 -2.43 2.64 -20.51
C PRO A 172 -3.26 1.98 -19.40
N ARG A 173 -3.57 2.76 -18.35
CA ARG A 173 -4.40 2.30 -17.23
C ARG A 173 -5.86 2.64 -17.51
N ILE A 174 -6.72 1.63 -17.59
CA ILE A 174 -8.14 1.77 -17.94
C ILE A 174 -9.05 1.21 -16.83
N GLN A 175 -10.33 1.59 -16.84
CA GLN A 175 -11.35 1.03 -15.95
C GLN A 175 -11.73 -0.40 -16.36
N LEU A 176 -12.31 -1.18 -15.44
CA LEU A 176 -12.74 -2.55 -15.73
C LEU A 176 -13.81 -2.57 -16.83
N LYS A 177 -14.74 -1.61 -16.78
CA LYS A 177 -15.77 -1.45 -17.82
C LYS A 177 -15.16 -1.33 -19.21
N THR A 178 -14.22 -0.41 -19.39
CA THR A 178 -13.53 -0.20 -20.66
C THR A 178 -12.77 -1.44 -21.11
N PHE A 179 -12.13 -2.16 -20.19
CA PHE A 179 -11.45 -3.41 -20.51
C PHE A 179 -12.41 -4.50 -21.01
N ILE A 180 -13.56 -4.67 -20.35
CA ILE A 180 -14.58 -5.63 -20.78
C ILE A 180 -15.14 -5.22 -22.14
N ASP A 181 -15.46 -3.94 -22.34
CA ASP A 181 -15.95 -3.41 -23.62
C ASP A 181 -14.94 -3.70 -24.75
N GLN A 182 -13.63 -3.52 -24.51
CA GLN A 182 -12.56 -3.85 -25.46
C GLN A 182 -12.48 -5.35 -25.76
N CYS A 183 -12.59 -6.21 -24.75
CA CYS A 183 -12.61 -7.67 -24.95
C CYS A 183 -13.82 -8.09 -25.80
N MET A 184 -15.00 -7.54 -25.50
CA MET A 184 -16.23 -7.82 -26.25
C MET A 184 -16.12 -7.37 -27.71
N GLN A 185 -15.55 -6.18 -27.97
CA GLN A 185 -15.30 -5.70 -29.33
C GLN A 185 -14.30 -6.58 -30.10
N ALA A 186 -13.30 -7.14 -29.42
CA ALA A 186 -12.35 -8.08 -30.00
C ALA A 186 -12.92 -9.51 -30.15
N GLY A 187 -14.14 -9.79 -29.71
CA GLY A 187 -14.71 -11.14 -29.67
C GLY A 187 -14.03 -12.06 -28.64
N GLU A 188 -13.28 -11.48 -27.70
CA GLU A 188 -12.56 -12.20 -26.66
C GLU A 188 -13.37 -12.27 -25.37
N LYS A 189 -13.26 -13.40 -24.67
CA LYS A 189 -13.76 -13.50 -23.31
C LYS A 189 -12.80 -12.76 -22.35
N PRO A 190 -13.31 -11.93 -21.41
CA PRO A 190 -12.45 -11.13 -20.54
C PRO A 190 -11.43 -11.94 -19.73
N ILE A 191 -11.86 -13.05 -19.14
CA ILE A 191 -11.05 -13.83 -18.20
C ILE A 191 -10.84 -15.29 -18.62
N SER A 192 -11.85 -15.96 -19.19
CA SER A 192 -11.78 -17.40 -19.42
C SER A 192 -10.74 -17.84 -20.46
N GLY A 193 -10.22 -16.92 -21.28
CA GLY A 193 -9.13 -17.19 -22.23
C GLY A 193 -7.74 -16.87 -21.67
N TYR A 194 -7.64 -16.41 -20.42
CA TYR A 194 -6.38 -15.96 -19.84
C TYR A 194 -5.55 -17.14 -19.33
N GLN A 195 -4.54 -17.54 -20.11
CA GLN A 195 -3.70 -18.72 -19.84
C GLN A 195 -3.13 -18.78 -18.41
N PRO A 196 -2.57 -17.71 -17.82
CA PRO A 196 -2.06 -17.78 -16.46
C PRO A 196 -3.09 -18.16 -15.39
N LEU A 197 -4.37 -17.79 -15.59
CA LEU A 197 -5.44 -18.23 -14.70
C LEU A 197 -5.81 -19.70 -14.93
N LEU A 198 -5.85 -20.15 -16.18
CA LEU A 198 -6.12 -21.55 -16.50
C LEU A 198 -5.04 -22.46 -15.93
N THR A 199 -3.77 -22.10 -16.10
CA THR A 199 -2.64 -22.82 -15.49
C THR A 199 -2.72 -22.85 -13.97
N TYR A 200 -3.12 -21.74 -13.33
CA TYR A 200 -3.29 -21.72 -11.88
C TYR A 200 -4.41 -22.67 -11.43
N VAL A 201 -5.55 -22.65 -12.10
CA VAL A 201 -6.69 -23.54 -11.83
C VAL A 201 -6.31 -25.01 -12.00
N GLU A 202 -5.62 -25.34 -13.10
CA GLU A 202 -5.14 -26.68 -13.38
C GLU A 202 -4.16 -27.17 -12.29
N ASN A 203 -3.18 -26.35 -11.93
CA ASN A 203 -2.17 -26.71 -10.93
C ASN A 203 -2.73 -26.85 -9.52
N THR A 204 -3.80 -26.14 -9.19
CA THR A 204 -4.39 -26.15 -7.84
C THR A 204 -5.57 -27.10 -7.71
N GLY A 205 -6.19 -27.51 -8.81
CA GLY A 205 -7.46 -28.25 -8.79
C GLY A 205 -8.66 -27.38 -8.39
N LEU A 206 -8.53 -26.05 -8.39
CA LEU A 206 -9.61 -25.13 -8.03
C LEU A 206 -10.75 -25.21 -9.06
N PRO A 207 -12.00 -25.52 -8.68
CA PRO A 207 -13.10 -25.62 -9.63
C PRO A 207 -13.35 -24.30 -10.38
N MET A 208 -13.53 -24.39 -11.71
CA MET A 208 -13.79 -23.21 -12.55
C MET A 208 -15.07 -22.46 -12.14
N ASP A 209 -16.07 -23.17 -11.63
CA ASP A 209 -17.31 -22.56 -11.13
C ASP A 209 -17.05 -21.60 -9.96
N PHE A 210 -16.04 -21.88 -9.11
CA PHE A 210 -15.68 -21.02 -7.99
C PHE A 210 -14.97 -19.76 -8.49
N VAL A 211 -14.14 -19.91 -9.52
CA VAL A 211 -13.52 -18.78 -10.22
C VAL A 211 -14.57 -17.92 -10.90
N GLN A 212 -15.62 -18.51 -11.45
CA GLN A 212 -16.74 -17.78 -12.04
C GLN A 212 -17.51 -16.97 -10.97
N ILE A 213 -17.80 -17.56 -9.81
CA ILE A 213 -18.38 -16.81 -8.67
C ILE A 213 -17.46 -15.64 -8.28
N ALA A 214 -16.15 -15.87 -8.20
CA ALA A 214 -15.19 -14.79 -7.92
C ALA A 214 -15.21 -13.70 -8.98
N TRP A 215 -15.33 -14.07 -10.26
CA TRP A 215 -15.39 -13.10 -11.36
C TRP A 215 -16.66 -12.24 -11.30
N ASP A 216 -17.78 -12.83 -10.93
CA ASP A 216 -19.03 -12.09 -10.80
C ASP A 216 -19.02 -11.15 -9.59
N VAL A 217 -18.48 -11.58 -8.45
CA VAL A 217 -18.23 -10.70 -7.29
C VAL A 217 -17.29 -9.55 -7.66
N PHE A 218 -16.22 -9.88 -8.40
CA PHE A 218 -15.25 -8.89 -8.86
C PHE A 218 -15.89 -7.85 -9.79
N LYS A 219 -16.73 -8.27 -10.73
CA LYS A 219 -17.50 -7.35 -11.58
C LYS A 219 -18.40 -6.43 -10.74
N ARG A 220 -19.08 -6.93 -9.71
CA ARG A 220 -19.96 -6.11 -8.86
C ARG A 220 -19.21 -5.01 -8.10
N GLU A 221 -17.96 -5.25 -7.73
CA GLU A 221 -17.11 -4.28 -7.03
C GLU A 221 -16.49 -3.24 -7.97
N PHE A 222 -16.07 -3.67 -9.18
CA PHE A 222 -15.28 -2.87 -10.11
C PHE A 222 -16.06 -2.37 -11.34
N LEU A 223 -17.31 -2.74 -11.52
CA LEU A 223 -18.24 -2.12 -12.48
C LEU A 223 -19.22 -1.22 -11.74
N PRO A 224 -19.71 -0.13 -12.37
CA PRO A 224 -20.77 0.70 -11.78
C PRO A 224 -22.02 -0.14 -11.44
N PRO A 225 -22.65 0.04 -10.26
CA PRO A 225 -22.43 1.08 -9.25
C PRO A 225 -21.43 0.72 -8.12
N GLY A 226 -20.57 -0.27 -8.33
CA GLY A 226 -19.61 -0.76 -7.35
C GLY A 226 -18.67 0.30 -6.78
N GLU A 227 -18.25 0.10 -5.53
CA GLU A 227 -17.40 1.03 -4.76
C GLU A 227 -16.08 1.36 -5.47
N HIS A 228 -15.58 0.45 -6.30
CA HIS A 228 -14.29 0.59 -6.97
C HIS A 228 -14.42 0.74 -8.49
N ALA A 229 -15.59 1.14 -8.99
CA ALA A 229 -15.84 1.33 -10.42
C ALA A 229 -14.88 2.33 -11.11
N SER A 230 -14.33 3.29 -10.36
CA SER A 230 -13.37 4.28 -10.87
C SER A 230 -11.91 3.80 -10.91
N ARG A 231 -11.62 2.59 -10.41
CA ARG A 231 -10.24 2.08 -10.33
C ARG A 231 -9.66 1.88 -11.72
N LEU A 232 -8.38 2.24 -11.89
CA LEU A 232 -7.64 2.11 -13.14
C LEU A 232 -6.52 1.08 -13.02
N GLN A 233 -6.49 0.11 -13.92
CA GLN A 233 -5.42 -0.89 -14.01
C GLN A 233 -4.86 -1.00 -15.42
N ALA A 234 -3.56 -1.28 -15.50
CA ALA A 234 -2.88 -1.55 -16.77
C ALA A 234 -3.12 -2.99 -17.27
N ASP A 235 -3.47 -3.91 -16.36
CA ASP A 235 -3.73 -5.31 -16.67
C ASP A 235 -4.79 -5.88 -15.72
N TRP A 236 -6.04 -5.88 -16.18
CA TRP A 236 -7.17 -6.41 -15.40
C TRP A 236 -7.15 -7.92 -15.24
N ARG A 237 -6.59 -8.65 -16.22
CA ARG A 237 -6.49 -10.12 -16.17
C ARG A 237 -5.53 -10.55 -15.05
N ARG A 238 -4.35 -9.93 -14.97
CA ARG A 238 -3.43 -10.16 -13.84
C ARG A 238 -3.99 -9.64 -12.52
N HIS A 239 -4.71 -8.52 -12.53
CA HIS A 239 -5.33 -8.00 -11.31
C HIS A 239 -6.35 -8.99 -10.73
N PHE A 240 -7.23 -9.55 -11.57
CA PHE A 240 -8.19 -10.57 -11.15
C PHE A 240 -7.50 -11.86 -10.69
N LEU A 241 -6.49 -12.33 -11.41
CA LEU A 241 -5.72 -13.52 -11.00
C LEU A 241 -5.16 -13.38 -9.58
N ASN A 242 -4.64 -12.21 -9.21
CA ASN A 242 -4.16 -11.97 -7.84
C ASN A 242 -5.27 -12.10 -6.78
N TYR A 243 -6.52 -11.78 -7.12
CA TYR A 243 -7.67 -11.94 -6.22
C TYR A 243 -8.00 -13.41 -5.97
N VAL A 244 -7.88 -14.23 -7.01
CA VAL A 244 -8.07 -15.68 -6.92
C VAL A 244 -6.91 -16.31 -6.15
N GLU A 245 -5.66 -16.03 -6.54
CA GLU A 245 -4.44 -16.60 -5.91
C GLU A 245 -4.34 -16.28 -4.41
N LYS A 246 -4.67 -15.05 -4.02
CA LYS A 246 -4.56 -14.59 -2.63
C LYS A 246 -5.84 -14.79 -1.82
N GLY A 247 -6.90 -15.27 -2.45
CA GLY A 247 -8.19 -15.51 -1.80
C GLY A 247 -8.79 -14.27 -1.14
N TYR A 248 -8.70 -13.09 -1.76
CA TYR A 248 -9.13 -11.82 -1.15
C TYR A 248 -10.62 -11.83 -0.74
N TYR A 249 -11.47 -12.50 -1.52
CA TYR A 249 -12.90 -12.64 -1.23
C TYR A 249 -13.24 -13.80 -0.29
N ARG A 250 -12.27 -14.64 0.08
CA ARG A 250 -12.44 -15.82 0.96
C ARG A 250 -13.68 -16.68 0.59
N LEU A 251 -13.94 -16.84 -0.71
CA LEU A 251 -15.15 -17.52 -1.22
C LEU A 251 -15.12 -19.04 -1.04
N TRP A 252 -13.94 -19.61 -0.88
CA TRP A 252 -13.74 -21.05 -0.68
C TRP A 252 -12.64 -21.29 0.35
N TYR A 253 -12.58 -22.53 0.80
CA TYR A 253 -11.48 -23.07 1.57
C TYR A 253 -11.12 -24.45 1.00
N ALA A 254 -9.88 -24.87 1.21
CA ALA A 254 -9.38 -26.17 0.78
C ALA A 254 -9.29 -27.11 1.98
N LYS A 255 -9.76 -28.34 1.81
CA LYS A 255 -9.52 -29.48 2.70
C LYS A 255 -8.49 -30.38 2.05
N GLN A 256 -7.38 -30.65 2.73
CA GLN A 256 -6.39 -31.58 2.23
C GLN A 256 -6.89 -33.01 2.38
N THR A 257 -6.87 -33.78 1.30
CA THR A 257 -7.09 -35.24 1.31
C THR A 257 -5.88 -35.96 0.70
N ASP A 258 -5.89 -37.29 0.78
CA ASP A 258 -4.85 -38.15 0.20
C ASP A 258 -4.79 -38.04 -1.33
N ASP A 259 -5.92 -37.70 -1.97
CA ASP A 259 -6.04 -37.52 -3.43
C ASP A 259 -5.83 -36.06 -3.89
N GLY A 260 -5.51 -35.14 -2.96
CA GLY A 260 -5.29 -33.71 -3.24
C GLY A 260 -6.22 -32.76 -2.50
N PRO A 261 -6.17 -31.45 -2.77
CA PRO A 261 -7.05 -30.48 -2.13
C PRO A 261 -8.47 -30.56 -2.71
N ILE A 262 -9.46 -30.74 -1.83
CA ILE A 262 -10.88 -30.59 -2.17
C ILE A 262 -11.33 -29.19 -1.76
N TYR A 263 -11.95 -28.47 -2.69
CA TYR A 263 -12.44 -27.11 -2.45
C TYR A 263 -13.93 -27.11 -2.11
N GLU A 264 -14.29 -26.38 -1.06
CA GLU A 264 -15.68 -26.14 -0.66
C GLU A 264 -15.95 -24.64 -0.53
N LEU A 265 -17.17 -24.21 -0.85
CA LEU A 265 -17.58 -22.81 -0.67
C LEU A 265 -17.63 -22.47 0.82
N SER A 266 -17.08 -21.31 1.16
CA SER A 266 -17.26 -20.71 2.49
C SER A 266 -18.68 -20.14 2.62
N THR A 267 -19.04 -19.67 3.82
CA THR A 267 -20.26 -18.89 4.03
C THR A 267 -20.36 -17.71 3.06
N GLN A 268 -19.23 -17.04 2.78
CA GLN A 268 -19.18 -15.91 1.84
C GLN A 268 -19.39 -16.38 0.40
N GLY A 269 -18.80 -17.53 0.02
CA GLY A 269 -19.02 -18.16 -1.28
C GLY A 269 -20.48 -18.55 -1.52
N ILE A 270 -21.12 -19.16 -0.53
CA ILE A 270 -22.54 -19.54 -0.59
C ILE A 270 -23.42 -18.30 -0.74
N GLN A 271 -23.17 -17.26 0.06
CA GLN A 271 -23.90 -15.99 -0.03
C GLN A 271 -23.73 -15.32 -1.40
N ALA A 272 -22.50 -15.31 -1.93
CA ALA A 272 -22.22 -14.78 -3.26
C ALA A 272 -22.96 -15.58 -4.34
N GLN A 273 -22.89 -16.91 -4.31
CA GLN A 273 -23.59 -17.78 -5.26
C GLN A 273 -25.11 -17.56 -5.21
N ALA A 274 -25.70 -17.41 -4.01
CA ALA A 274 -27.12 -17.15 -3.85
C ALA A 274 -27.54 -15.76 -4.37
N SER A 275 -26.72 -14.73 -4.14
CA SER A 275 -26.96 -13.37 -4.67
C SER A 275 -27.01 -13.38 -6.20
N LEU A 276 -26.06 -14.07 -6.84
CA LEU A 276 -25.96 -14.13 -8.30
C LEU A 276 -27.13 -14.90 -8.93
N ARG A 277 -27.61 -15.97 -8.28
CA ARG A 277 -28.81 -16.69 -8.74
C ARG A 277 -30.08 -15.83 -8.69
N LYS A 278 -30.20 -14.93 -7.71
CA LYS A 278 -31.34 -14.00 -7.61
C LYS A 278 -31.29 -12.89 -8.67
N GLU A 279 -30.10 -12.44 -9.05
CA GLU A 279 -29.92 -11.41 -10.08
C GLU A 279 -30.19 -11.94 -11.51
N ALA A 280 -30.11 -13.25 -11.70
CA ALA A 280 -30.34 -13.92 -12.99
C ALA A 280 -31.79 -14.44 -13.18
N ALA A 281 -32.64 -14.38 -12.15
CA ALA A 281 -34.03 -14.86 -12.16
C ALA A 281 -35.02 -13.69 -12.24
#